data_AF-K9W980-F1
#
_entry.id   AF-K9W980-F1
#
_cell.length_a   1.000
_cell.length_b   1.000
_cell.length_c   1.000
_cell.angle_alpha   90.00
_cell.angle_beta   90.00
_cell.angle_gamma   90.00
#
_symmetry.space_group_name_H-M   'P 1'
#
loop_
_entity.id
_entity.type
_entity.pdbx_description
1 polymer ?
#
loop_
_entity_poly.entity_id
_entity_poly.type
_entity_poly.pdbx_seq_one_letter_code
_entity_poly.pdbx_strand_id
1 'polypeptide(L)' 'MSTRYNQNHSPLQRIVYTKVNVNGKVQLVPLELYADGSVKRAN' A
#
# COMPACT_ATOMS: atom_id res chain seq x y z
N MET A 1 -24.74 11.40 -7.72
CA MET A 1 -23.57 11.14 -6.84
C MET A 1 -22.32 11.38 -7.67
N SER A 2 -21.55 12.42 -7.36
CA SER A 2 -20.25 12.64 -8.01
C SER A 2 -19.23 11.73 -7.34
N THR A 3 -19.03 10.53 -7.87
CA THR A 3 -17.82 9.76 -7.59
C THR A 3 -16.68 10.52 -8.22
N ARG A 4 -15.99 11.34 -7.41
CA ARG A 4 -14.69 11.88 -7.79
C ARG A 4 -13.76 10.69 -7.97
N TYR A 5 -13.71 10.15 -9.19
CA TYR A 5 -12.69 9.21 -9.60
C TYR A 5 -11.36 9.95 -9.48
N ASN A 6 -10.67 9.72 -8.37
CA ASN A 6 -9.29 10.10 -8.22
C ASN A 6 -8.51 9.32 -9.27
N GLN A 7 -8.21 9.94 -10.40
CA GLN A 7 -7.49 9.32 -11.52
C GLN A 7 -6.07 8.86 -11.14
N ASN A 8 -5.57 9.24 -9.94
CA ASN A 8 -4.32 8.75 -9.39
C ASN A 8 -4.43 7.45 -8.57
N HIS A 9 -5.64 6.97 -8.28
CA HIS A 9 -5.82 5.67 -7.63
C HIS A 9 -6.16 4.66 -8.72
N SER A 10 -5.12 3.94 -9.19
CA SER A 10 -5.36 2.71 -9.94
C SER A 10 -6.27 1.84 -9.07
N PRO A 11 -7.48 1.44 -9.54
CA PRO A 11 -8.43 0.67 -8.74
C PRO A 11 -7.88 -0.70 -8.30
N LEU A 12 -6.69 -1.07 -8.79
CA LEU A 12 -5.99 -2.31 -8.50
C LEU A 12 -4.93 -2.17 -7.40
N GLN A 13 -4.72 -0.98 -6.83
CA GLN A 13 -3.69 -0.72 -5.82
C GLN A 13 -4.31 -0.50 -4.44
N ARG A 14 -3.97 -1.38 -3.49
CA ARG A 14 -4.38 -1.29 -2.08
C ARG A 14 -3.17 -1.03 -1.20
N ILE A 15 -3.25 -0.01 -0.35
CA ILE A 15 -2.22 0.22 0.67
C ILE A 15 -2.40 -0.81 1.79
N VAL A 16 -1.34 -1.56 2.08
CA VAL A 16 -1.25 -2.52 3.18
C VAL A 16 -0.04 -2.20 4.04
N TYR A 17 0.00 -2.70 5.27
CA TYR A 17 1.11 -2.45 6.18
C TYR A 17 1.80 -3.77 6.54
N THR A 18 3.13 -3.77 6.48
CA THR A 18 3.94 -4.87 7.01
C THR A 18 4.60 -4.47 8.32
N LYS A 19 4.71 -5.42 9.25
CA LYS A 19 5.45 -5.26 10.49
C LYS A 19 6.90 -5.68 10.24
N VAL A 20 7.83 -4.74 10.41
CA VAL A 20 9.27 -5.03 10.35
C VAL A 20 9.92 -4.71 11.69
N ASN A 21 10.87 -5.53 12.11
CA ASN A 21 11.69 -5.24 13.28
C ASN A 21 12.98 -4.57 12.81
N VAL A 22 13.14 -3.29 13.16
CA VAL A 22 14.34 -2.52 12.85
C VAL A 22 14.97 -2.11 14.17
N ASN A 23 16.18 -2.61 14.43
CA ASN A 23 16.96 -2.30 15.63
C ASN A 23 16.18 -2.53 16.95
N GLY A 24 15.45 -3.66 17.03
CA GLY A 24 14.65 -4.03 18.20
C GLY A 24 13.31 -3.29 18.32
N LYS A 25 12.96 -2.40 17.39
CA LYS A 25 11.69 -1.68 17.36
C LYS A 25 10.81 -2.21 16.23
N VAL A 26 9.56 -2.55 16.56
CA VAL A 26 8.54 -2.90 15.57
C VAL A 26 8.07 -1.63 14.88
N GLN A 27 8.21 -1.58 13.56
CA GLN A 27 7.74 -0.48 12.71
C GLN A 27 6.75 -1.01 11.69
N LEU A 28 5.73 -0.20 11.39
CA LEU A 28 4.79 -0.47 10.31
C LEU A 28 5.26 0.25 9.05
N VAL A 29 5.54 -0.51 7.99
CA VAL A 29 5.97 0.03 6.70
C VAL A 29 4.82 -0.11 5.70
N PRO A 30 4.40 0.99 5.03
CA PRO A 30 3.38 0.94 4.00
C PRO A 30 3.91 0.22 2.75
N LEU A 31 3.06 -0.60 2.16
CA LEU A 31 3.28 -1.32 0.93
C LEU A 31 2.07 -1.15 0.01
N GLU A 32 2.32 -1.24 -1.28
CA GLU A 32 1.32 -1.24 -2.33
C GLU A 32 1.08 -2.67 -2.78
N LEU A 33 -0.13 -3.17 -2.55
CA LEU A 33 -0.60 -4.46 -3.03
C LEU A 33 -1.35 -4.25 -4.34
N TYR A 34 -0.93 -4.95 -5.38
CA TYR A 34 -1.53 -4.91 -6.70
C TYR A 34 -2.47 -6.11 -6.92
N ALA A 35 -3.35 -6.03 -7.92
CA ALA A 35 -4.35 -7.06 -8.19
C ALA A 35 -3.78 -8.41 -8.65
N ASP A 36 -2.55 -8.44 -9.16
CA ASP A 36 -1.81 -9.66 -9.46
C ASP A 36 -1.20 -10.33 -8.20
N GLY A 37 -1.41 -9.73 -7.02
CA GLY A 37 -0.85 -10.16 -5.75
C GLY A 37 0.59 -9.70 -5.53
N SER A 38 1.18 -8.96 -6.47
CA SER A 38 2.51 -8.39 -6.29
C SER A 38 2.48 -7.28 -5.24
N VAL A 39 3.60 -7.13 -4.52
CA VAL A 39 3.73 -6.15 -3.44
C VAL A 39 4.97 -5.30 -3.69
N LYS A 40 4.81 -3.98 -3.66
CA LYS A 40 5.94 -3.04 -3.75
C LYS A 40 5.96 -2.14 -2.51
N ARG A 41 7.14 -1.60 -2.18
CA ARG A 41 7.19 -0.50 -1.20
C ARG A 41 6.49 0.71 -1.78
N ALA A 42 5.62 1.31 -0.99
CA ALA A 42 5.13 2.65 -1.28
C ALA A 42 6.33 3.60 -1.17
N ASN A 43 6.70 4.26 -2.28
CA ASN A 43 7.75 5.27 -2.32
C ASN A 43 7.28 6.60 -1.72
#